data_AF-A0A6I4II78-F1
#
_entry.id   AF-A0A6I4II78-F1
#
_cell.length_a   1.000
_cell.length_b   1.000
_cell.length_c   1.000
_cell.angle_alpha   90.00
_cell.angle_beta   90.00
_cell.angle_gamma   90.00
#
_symmetry.space_group_name_H-M   'P 1'
#
loop_
_entity.id
_entity.type
_entity.pdbx_description
1 polymer ?
#
loop_
_entity_poly.entity_id
_entity_poly.type
_entity_poly.pdbx_seq_one_letter_code
_entity_poly.pdbx_strand_id
1 'polypeptide(L)'
;MNREYQLSFCKVCENRKMEMSRGLLCGLTNEFADFNENCPKFVGDEVEVKKLIQNKEMEKRMVEELERSGSTANSSVWIVIRIIGLILALILFIARAMR
;
A
#
# COMPACT_ATOMS: atom_id res chain seq x y z
N MET A 1 4.89 23.15 5.18
CA MET A 1 4.85 22.72 3.77
C MET A 1 5.37 21.30 3.63
N ASN A 2 4.59 20.42 3.01
CA ASN A 2 5.03 19.07 2.64
C ASN A 2 5.20 19.02 1.11
N ARG A 3 6.46 18.89 0.66
CA ARG A 3 6.80 18.93 -0.76
C ARG A 3 6.19 17.76 -1.54
N GLU A 4 6.15 16.56 -0.97
CA GLU A 4 5.57 15.38 -1.62
C GLU A 4 4.07 15.55 -1.81
N TYR A 5 3.39 16.08 -0.79
CA TYR A 5 1.97 16.41 -0.87
C TYR A 5 1.70 17.42 -1.99
N GLN A 6 2.44 18.53 -2.03
CA GLN A 6 2.30 19.53 -3.09
C GLN A 6 2.55 18.92 -4.49
N LEU A 7 3.59 18.11 -4.63
CA LEU A 7 3.91 17.43 -5.88
C LEU A 7 2.80 16.46 -6.32
N SER A 8 2.10 15.81 -5.38
CA SER A 8 0.99 14.91 -5.70
C SER A 8 -0.15 15.63 -6.42
N PHE A 9 -0.44 16.88 -6.04
CA PHE A 9 -1.40 17.74 -6.73
C PHE A 9 -0.83 18.27 -8.04
N CYS A 10 0.40 18.81 -8.02
CA CYS A 10 0.99 19.43 -9.20
C CYS A 10 1.22 18.44 -10.36
N LYS A 11 1.49 17.16 -10.08
CA LYS A 11 1.69 16.13 -11.11
C LYS A 11 0.49 15.93 -12.01
N VAL A 12 -0.72 16.13 -11.47
CA VAL A 12 -2.00 15.93 -12.18
C VAL A 12 -2.70 17.26 -12.50
N CYS A 13 -2.00 18.39 -12.37
CA CYS A 13 -2.52 19.70 -12.69
C CYS A 13 -2.24 20.04 -14.16
N GLU A 14 -3.18 20.64 -14.88
CA GLU A 14 -2.99 21.18 -16.24
C GLU A 14 -1.95 22.31 -16.25
N ASN A 15 -1.90 23.09 -15.17
CA ASN A 15 -0.96 24.20 -15.01
C ASN A 15 0.46 23.74 -14.62
N ARG A 16 0.84 22.50 -14.90
CA ARG A 16 2.17 21.98 -14.56
C ARG A 16 3.20 22.35 -15.63
N LYS A 17 4.40 22.71 -15.20
CA LYS A 17 5.52 22.99 -16.10
C LYS A 17 6.75 22.21 -15.66
N MET A 18 7.24 21.33 -16.52
CA MET A 18 8.48 20.60 -16.28
C MET A 18 9.65 21.41 -16.82
N GLU A 19 10.62 21.68 -15.95
CA GLU A 19 11.88 22.32 -16.30
C GLU A 19 13.02 21.37 -15.91
N MET A 20 13.91 21.03 -16.84
CA MET A 20 14.94 19.99 -16.59
C MET A 20 15.92 20.37 -15.46
N SER A 21 16.19 21.66 -15.27
CA SER A 21 17.09 22.17 -14.23
C SER A 21 16.43 22.27 -12.84
N ARG A 22 15.14 22.62 -12.79
CA ARG A 22 14.42 22.95 -11.54
C ARG A 22 13.38 21.89 -11.13
N GLY A 23 12.97 21.03 -12.05
CA GLY A 23 11.92 20.04 -11.85
C GLY A 23 10.52 20.56 -12.17
N LEU A 24 9.52 20.11 -11.38
CA LEU A 24 8.11 20.45 -11.57
C LEU A 24 7.78 21.80 -10.92
N LEU A 25 7.36 22.74 -11.75
CA LEU A 25 6.95 24.11 -11.39
C LEU A 25 5.48 24.34 -11.76
N CYS A 26 4.89 25.39 -11.20
CA CYS A 26 3.61 25.91 -11.66
C CYS A 26 3.80 26.76 -12.91
N GLY A 27 3.12 26.45 -14.01
CA GLY A 27 3.17 27.21 -15.26
C GLY A 27 2.59 28.62 -15.15
N LEU A 28 1.76 28.89 -14.14
CA LEU A 28 1.17 30.22 -13.91
C LEU A 28 2.14 31.17 -13.17
N THR A 29 2.97 30.65 -12.27
CA THR A 29 3.88 31.46 -11.45
C THR A 29 5.35 31.29 -11.83
N ASN A 30 5.70 30.25 -12.59
CA ASN A 30 7.07 29.79 -12.85
C ASN A 30 7.88 29.48 -11.58
N GLU A 31 7.19 29.21 -10.48
CA GLU A 31 7.76 28.92 -9.17
C GLU A 31 7.29 27.55 -8.66
N PHE A 32 7.94 27.09 -7.60
CA PHE A 32 7.51 25.92 -6.86
C PHE A 32 6.15 26.14 -6.19
N ALA A 33 5.41 25.05 -6.00
CA ALA A 33 4.18 25.07 -5.24
C ALA A 33 4.41 25.59 -3.81
N ASP A 34 3.60 26.56 -3.40
CA ASP A 34 3.73 27.26 -2.13
C ASP A 34 2.51 27.08 -1.19
N PHE A 35 1.55 26.23 -1.56
CA PHE A 35 0.36 25.98 -0.76
C PHE A 35 0.58 24.94 0.35
N ASN A 36 -0.20 25.03 1.43
CA ASN A 36 -0.17 24.04 2.52
C ASN A 36 -1.19 22.92 2.33
N GLU A 37 -2.46 23.27 2.11
CA GLU A 37 -3.56 22.29 2.00
C GLU A 37 -4.12 22.17 0.59
N ASN A 38 -4.40 23.29 -0.08
CA ASN A 38 -4.95 23.27 -1.43
C ASN A 38 -4.35 24.37 -2.31
N CYS A 39 -4.36 24.14 -3.62
CA CYS A 39 -4.01 25.16 -4.60
C CYS A 39 -5.29 25.79 -5.17
N PRO A 40 -5.53 27.10 -4.96
CA PRO A 40 -6.75 27.76 -5.45
C PRO A 40 -6.81 27.87 -6.98
N LYS A 41 -5.67 27.67 -7.66
CA LYS A 41 -5.54 27.68 -9.12
C LYS A 41 -5.38 26.28 -9.71
N PHE A 42 -5.70 25.25 -8.94
CA PHE A 42 -5.64 23.88 -9.40
C PHE A 42 -6.70 23.63 -10.48
N VAL A 43 -6.25 23.09 -11.61
CA VAL A 43 -7.11 22.60 -12.68
C VAL A 43 -6.61 21.20 -13.00
N GLY A 44 -7.45 20.19 -12.80
CA GLY A 44 -7.05 18.79 -12.95
C GLY A 44 -6.94 18.40 -14.42
N ASP A 45 -5.81 17.82 -14.80
CA ASP A 45 -5.63 17.19 -16.11
C ASP A 45 -6.35 15.83 -16.09
N GLU A 46 -7.48 15.73 -16.79
CA GLU A 46 -8.30 14.52 -16.76
C GLU A 46 -7.53 13.25 -17.12
N VAL A 47 -6.60 13.33 -18.07
CA VAL A 47 -5.84 12.18 -18.54
C VAL A 47 -4.87 11.72 -17.45
N GLU A 48 -4.14 12.65 -16.84
CA GLU A 48 -3.21 12.33 -15.76
C GLU A 48 -3.94 11.89 -14.48
N VAL A 49 -5.08 12.48 -14.15
CA VAL A 49 -5.93 12.04 -13.04
C VAL A 49 -6.41 10.60 -13.26
N LYS A 50 -6.92 10.29 -14.47
CA LYS A 50 -7.37 8.92 -14.80
C LYS A 50 -6.22 7.92 -14.72
N LYS A 51 -5.04 8.25 -15.26
CA LYS A 51 -3.83 7.41 -15.14
C LYS A 51 -3.45 7.16 -13.68
N LEU A 52 -3.48 8.19 -12.83
CA LEU A 52 -3.15 8.06 -11.42
C LEU A 52 -4.11 7.10 -10.70
N ILE A 53 -5.42 7.20 -10.97
CA ILE A 53 -6.44 6.32 -10.41
C ILE A 53 -6.21 4.87 -10.87
N GLN A 54 -6.03 4.65 -12.17
CA GLN A 54 -5.78 3.32 -12.74
C GLN A 54 -4.51 2.67 -12.17
N ASN A 55 -3.43 3.44 -12.04
CA ASN A 55 -2.18 2.93 -11.46
C ASN A 55 -2.37 2.52 -9.99
N LYS A 56 -3.09 3.32 -9.20
CA LYS A 56 -3.40 2.96 -7.80
C LYS A 56 -4.30 1.73 -7.68
N GLU A 57 -5.25 1.56 -8.60
CA GLU A 57 -6.09 0.36 -8.65
C GLU A 57 -5.27 -0.89 -9.01
N MET A 58 -4.35 -0.77 -9.97
CA MET A 58 -3.44 -1.87 -10.31
C MET A 58 -2.53 -2.24 -9.14
N GLU A 59 -1.96 -1.25 -8.45
CA GLU A 59 -1.10 -1.46 -7.28
C GLU A 59 -1.84 -2.23 -6.18
N LYS A 60 -3.09 -1.83 -5.87
CA LYS A 60 -3.93 -2.54 -4.90
C LYS A 60 -4.18 -3.99 -5.31
N ARG A 61 -4.52 -4.25 -6.58
CA ARG A 61 -4.71 -5.61 -7.08
C ARG A 61 -3.45 -6.48 -6.95
N MET A 62 -2.28 -5.91 -7.24
CA MET A 62 -1.00 -6.61 -7.06
C MET A 62 -0.73 -6.97 -5.59
N VAL A 63 -0.98 -6.05 -4.67
CA VAL A 63 -0.82 -6.30 -3.22
C VAL A 63 -1.79 -7.38 -2.75
N GLU A 64 -3.06 -7.30 -3.14
CA GLU A 64 -4.08 -8.31 -2.82
C GLU A 64 -3.70 -9.71 -3.35
N GLU A 65 -3.13 -9.79 -4.55
CA GLU A 65 -2.64 -11.04 -5.14
C GLU A 65 -1.46 -11.62 -4.34
N LEU A 66 -0.51 -10.77 -3.93
CA LEU A 66 0.61 -11.17 -3.08
C LEU A 66 0.15 -11.67 -1.71
N GLU A 67 -0.80 -10.97 -1.08
CA GLU A 67 -1.41 -11.40 0.19
C GLU A 67 -2.10 -12.76 0.06
N ARG A 68 -2.83 -12.98 -1.05
CA ARG A 68 -3.48 -14.27 -1.32
C ARG A 68 -2.47 -15.39 -1.55
N SER A 69 -1.35 -15.10 -2.20
CA SER A 69 -0.28 -16.06 -2.47
C SER A 69 0.51 -16.45 -1.21
N GLY A 70 0.73 -15.51 -0.29
CA GLY A 70 1.49 -15.73 0.95
C GLY A 70 0.75 -16.51 2.07
N SER A 71 -0.56 -16.72 1.95
CA SER A 71 -1.42 -17.27 3.03
C SER A 71 -1.41 -18.80 3.16
N THR A 72 -0.47 -19.54 2.57
CA THR A 72 -0.45 -21.02 2.61
C THR A 72 0.41 -21.62 3.74
N ALA A 73 1.19 -20.83 4.48
CA ALA A 73 2.18 -21.37 5.44
C ALA A 73 1.69 -21.60 6.89
N ASN A 74 0.59 -20.96 7.34
CA ASN A 74 0.20 -20.99 8.77
C ASN A 74 -0.86 -22.05 9.13
N SER A 75 -1.46 -22.72 8.14
CA SER A 75 -2.55 -23.69 8.39
C SER A 75 -2.03 -25.01 8.99
N SER A 76 -0.80 -25.40 8.66
CA SER A 76 -0.23 -26.69 9.07
C SER A 76 0.27 -26.73 10.52
N VAL A 77 0.66 -25.59 11.10
CA VAL A 77 1.25 -25.52 12.45
C VAL A 77 0.24 -25.89 13.53
N TRP A 78 -1.02 -25.42 13.40
CA TRP A 78 -2.09 -25.73 14.36
C TRP A 78 -2.47 -27.22 14.37
N ILE A 79 -2.37 -27.88 13.20
CA ILE A 79 -2.63 -29.32 13.05
C ILE A 79 -1.56 -30.11 13.80
N VAL A 80 -0.29 -29.75 13.63
CA VAL A 80 0.82 -30.42 14.32
C VAL A 80 0.73 -30.25 15.84
N ILE A 81 0.42 -29.05 16.33
CA ILE A 81 0.25 -28.80 17.77
C ILE A 81 -0.92 -29.63 18.36
N ARG A 82 -2.04 -29.73 17.63
CA ARG A 82 -3.20 -30.56 18.02
C ARG A 82 -2.80 -32.04 18.15
N ILE A 83 -2.05 -32.58 17.19
CA ILE A 83 -1.62 -33.98 17.19
C ILE A 83 -0.69 -34.26 18.38
N ILE A 84 0.29 -33.40 18.62
CA ILE A 84 1.23 -33.55 19.74
C ILE A 84 0.48 -33.56 21.09
N GLY A 85 -0.50 -32.65 21.26
CA GLY A 85 -1.31 -32.60 22.47
C GLY A 85 -2.11 -33.89 22.72
N LEU A 86 -2.68 -34.49 21.67
CA LEU A 86 -3.42 -35.76 21.79
C LEU A 86 -2.50 -36.92 22.17
N ILE A 87 -1.29 -36.99 21.61
CA ILE A 87 -0.31 -38.02 21.93
C ILE A 87 0.12 -37.92 23.39
N LEU A 88 0.43 -36.71 23.88
CA LEU A 88 0.78 -36.51 25.29
C LEU A 88 -0.35 -36.87 26.24
N ALA A 89 -1.60 -36.52 25.90
CA ALA A 89 -2.77 -36.89 26.69
C ALA A 89 -2.96 -38.41 26.78
N LEU A 90 -2.77 -39.14 25.66
CA LEU A 90 -2.82 -40.60 25.62
C LEU A 90 -1.74 -41.23 26.49
N ILE A 91 -0.50 -40.74 26.41
CA ILE A 91 0.61 -41.24 27.24
C ILE A 91 0.30 -41.06 28.72
N LEU A 92 -0.20 -39.88 29.13
CA LEU A 92 -0.57 -39.62 30.52
C LEU A 92 -1.75 -40.48 30.99
N PHE A 93 -2.73 -40.72 30.11
CA PHE A 93 -3.87 -41.58 30.41
C PHE A 93 -3.43 -43.03 30.66
N ILE A 94 -2.56 -43.58 29.82
CA ILE A 94 -2.01 -44.93 29.97
C ILE A 94 -1.14 -45.02 31.22
N ALA A 95 -0.28 -44.02 31.48
CA ALA A 95 0.54 -43.97 32.68
C ALA A 95 -0.29 -43.91 33.97
N ARG A 96 -1.46 -43.25 33.93
CA ARG A 96 -2.41 -43.20 35.04
C ARG A 96 -3.24 -44.48 35.18
N ALA A 97 -3.43 -45.24 34.12
CA ALA A 97 -4.12 -46.54 34.15
C ALA A 97 -3.21 -47.67 34.69
N MET A 98 -1.88 -47.54 34.58
CA MET A 98 -0.89 -48.50 35.09
C MET A 98 -0.40 -48.19 36.52
N ARG A 99 -0.88 -47.12 37.15
CA ARG A 99 -0.58 -46.75 38.54
C ARG A 99 -1.81 -46.96 39.41
#